data_AF-L2GR68-F1
#
_entry.id   AF-L2GR68-F1
#
_cell.length_a   1.000
_cell.length_b   1.000
_cell.length_c   1.000
_cell.angle_alpha   90.00
_cell.angle_beta   90.00
_cell.angle_gamma   90.00
#
_symmetry.space_group_name_H-M   'P 1'
#
loop_
_entity.id
_entity.type
_entity.pdbx_description
1 polymer ?
#
loop_
_entity_poly.entity_id
_entity_poly.type
_entity_poly.pdbx_seq_one_letter_code
_entity_poly.pdbx_strand_id
1 'polypeptide(L)'
;NIMVNLILKAVLSEKVMNTVSKLEFTSVAIDADNCKSLGKLSNLKILRICPKTITNEFLHNLPMNLKLLNITDLNIMNRNLMIKHEINPSTLARSNISLKVLVIDAQFLYDFNSILLSIPSPEVLKIRYSQPININLQAQRDKIRLQELFIECSDDQINEYKARSHAFDLVDFIQDLAVYIDFTSLERLALVSISQSVIIDAATLTVIK
;
A
#
# COMPACT_ATOMS: atom_id res chain seq x y z
N ASN A 1 -8.04 -1.28 -22.17
CA ASN A 1 -6.95 -2.20 -21.76
C ASN A 1 -6.05 -2.64 -22.90
N ILE A 2 -6.55 -3.29 -23.98
CA ILE A 2 -5.69 -3.80 -25.07
C ILE A 2 -4.75 -2.72 -25.65
N MET A 3 -5.29 -1.54 -25.99
CA MET A 3 -4.49 -0.43 -26.52
C MET A 3 -3.43 0.08 -25.53
N VAL A 4 -3.77 0.10 -24.23
CA VAL A 4 -2.84 0.55 -23.18
C VAL A 4 -1.71 -0.47 -22.99
N ASN A 5 -2.02 -1.77 -23.05
CA ASN A 5 -1.03 -2.84 -22.98
C ASN A 5 -0.10 -2.86 -24.19
N LEU A 6 -0.58 -2.47 -25.38
CA LEU A 6 0.26 -2.27 -26.57
C LEU A 6 1.19 -1.07 -26.43
N ILE A 7 0.69 0.06 -25.91
CA ILE A 7 1.51 1.25 -25.61
C ILE A 7 2.55 0.92 -24.56
N LEU A 8 2.16 0.22 -23.50
CA LEU A 8 3.05 -0.32 -22.47
C LEU A 8 4.15 -1.18 -23.09
N LYS A 9 3.82 -2.12 -23.96
CA LYS A 9 4.81 -2.97 -24.64
C LYS A 9 5.80 -2.17 -25.49
N ALA A 10 5.35 -1.09 -26.13
CA ALA A 10 6.22 -0.21 -26.91
C ALA A 10 7.12 0.69 -26.03
N VAL A 11 6.56 1.22 -24.93
CA VAL A 11 7.27 2.04 -23.94
C VAL A 11 8.26 1.19 -23.14
N LEU A 12 7.93 -0.07 -22.87
CA LEU A 12 8.81 -1.07 -22.25
C LEU A 12 9.74 -1.73 -23.28
N SER A 13 10.14 -1.02 -24.34
CA SER A 13 11.21 -1.48 -25.23
C SER A 13 12.59 -1.40 -24.53
N GLU A 14 13.53 -2.24 -24.95
CA GLU A 14 14.81 -2.48 -24.26
C GLU A 14 15.60 -1.19 -23.96
N LYS A 15 15.55 -0.21 -24.86
CA LYS A 15 16.26 1.07 -24.70
C LYS A 15 15.65 1.96 -23.62
N VAL A 16 14.33 1.92 -23.46
CA VAL A 16 13.60 2.73 -22.47
C VAL A 16 13.62 2.06 -21.10
N MET A 17 13.55 0.71 -21.05
CA MET A 17 13.54 -0.07 -19.80
C MET A 17 14.71 0.24 -18.87
N ASN A 18 15.89 0.54 -19.43
CA ASN A 18 17.09 0.87 -18.66
C ASN A 18 17.15 2.34 -18.19
N THR A 19 16.17 3.18 -18.50
CA THR A 19 16.18 4.61 -18.14
C THR A 19 15.02 5.01 -17.23
N VAL A 20 13.92 4.25 -17.25
CA VAL A 20 12.72 4.56 -16.48
C VAL A 20 12.98 4.32 -14.99
N SER A 21 12.94 5.41 -14.21
CA SER A 21 13.08 5.37 -12.75
C SER A 21 11.76 5.53 -12.01
N LYS A 22 10.73 6.03 -12.69
CA LYS A 22 9.38 6.27 -12.16
C LYS A 22 8.34 5.88 -13.20
N LEU A 23 7.34 5.11 -12.77
CA LEU A 23 6.24 4.67 -13.62
C LEU A 23 4.92 4.78 -12.85
N GLU A 24 3.94 5.45 -13.43
CA GLU A 24 2.63 5.63 -12.84
C GLU A 24 1.53 5.23 -13.82
N PHE A 25 0.67 4.30 -13.40
CA PHE A 25 -0.50 3.88 -14.13
C PHE A 25 -1.75 4.38 -13.41
N THR A 26 -2.49 5.25 -14.08
CA THR A 26 -3.76 5.77 -13.57
C THR A 26 -4.91 5.13 -14.34
N SER A 27 -5.80 4.43 -13.62
CA SER A 27 -7.00 3.81 -14.20
C SER A 27 -6.72 2.78 -15.32
N VAL A 28 -5.59 2.08 -15.23
CA VAL A 28 -5.20 1.02 -16.17
C VAL A 28 -5.09 -0.29 -15.41
N ALA A 29 -5.78 -1.32 -15.91
CA ALA A 29 -5.57 -2.68 -15.43
C ALA A 29 -4.49 -3.36 -16.27
N ILE A 30 -3.42 -3.77 -15.60
CA ILE A 30 -2.31 -4.50 -16.20
C ILE A 30 -2.64 -6.00 -16.22
N ASP A 31 -2.37 -6.66 -17.35
CA ASP A 31 -2.49 -8.12 -17.48
C ASP A 31 -1.21 -8.85 -17.02
N ALA A 32 -1.28 -10.17 -16.89
CA ALA A 32 -0.15 -10.97 -16.40
C ALA A 32 1.13 -10.82 -17.23
N ASP A 33 1.01 -10.67 -18.56
CA ASP A 33 2.16 -10.53 -19.45
C ASP A 33 2.90 -9.20 -19.25
N ASN A 34 2.14 -8.11 -19.03
CA ASN A 34 2.74 -6.82 -18.70
C ASN A 34 3.29 -6.79 -17.27
N CYS A 35 2.70 -7.53 -16.32
CA CYS A 35 3.28 -7.72 -14.99
C CYS A 35 4.69 -8.33 -15.08
N LYS A 36 4.89 -9.38 -15.88
CA LYS A 36 6.23 -9.98 -16.10
C LYS A 36 7.26 -9.01 -16.65
N SER A 37 6.81 -7.99 -17.37
CA SER A 37 7.71 -6.98 -17.95
C SER A 37 8.19 -5.95 -16.92
N LEU A 38 7.50 -5.80 -15.78
CA LEU A 38 7.92 -4.91 -14.69
C LEU A 38 9.27 -5.32 -14.10
N GLY A 39 9.54 -6.63 -13.99
CA GLY A 39 10.78 -7.16 -13.42
C GLY A 39 12.02 -6.80 -14.25
N LYS A 40 11.84 -6.44 -15.53
CA LYS A 40 12.91 -6.02 -16.43
C LYS A 40 13.32 -4.55 -16.24
N LEU A 41 12.53 -3.77 -15.50
CA LEU A 41 12.79 -2.35 -15.24
C LEU A 41 13.81 -2.18 -14.11
N SER A 42 15.06 -2.53 -14.41
CA SER A 42 16.17 -2.57 -13.44
C SER A 42 16.41 -1.23 -12.72
N ASN A 43 16.07 -0.09 -13.35
CA ASN A 43 16.25 1.23 -12.74
C ASN A 43 15.00 1.81 -12.08
N LEU A 44 13.88 1.07 -12.08
CA LEU A 44 12.62 1.54 -11.51
C LEU A 44 12.71 1.61 -9.99
N LYS A 45 12.47 2.81 -9.45
CA LYS A 45 12.47 3.09 -8.01
C LYS A 45 11.07 3.37 -7.48
N ILE A 46 10.17 3.89 -8.33
CA ILE A 46 8.82 4.30 -7.95
C ILE A 46 7.84 3.65 -8.93
N LEU A 47 6.94 2.83 -8.42
CA LEU A 47 5.85 2.23 -9.17
C LEU A 47 4.53 2.61 -8.52
N ARG A 48 3.67 3.29 -9.28
CA ARG A 48 2.26 3.48 -8.94
C ARG A 48 1.41 2.70 -9.93
N ILE A 49 0.56 1.81 -9.44
CA ILE A 49 -0.24 0.92 -10.28
C ILE A 49 -1.50 0.49 -9.55
N CYS A 50 -2.67 0.51 -10.19
CA CYS A 50 -3.88 -0.08 -9.62
C CYS A 50 -4.23 -1.39 -10.33
N PRO A 51 -3.64 -2.53 -9.92
CA PRO A 51 -3.93 -3.82 -10.55
C PRO A 51 -5.37 -4.24 -10.24
N LYS A 52 -6.07 -4.83 -11.22
CA LYS A 52 -7.42 -5.42 -11.03
C LYS A 52 -7.44 -6.60 -10.06
N THR A 53 -6.31 -7.29 -9.96
CA THR A 53 -6.12 -8.50 -9.16
C THR A 53 -4.68 -8.44 -8.65
N ILE A 54 -4.50 -8.56 -7.33
CA ILE A 54 -3.17 -8.68 -6.74
C ILE A 54 -2.93 -10.17 -6.47
N THR A 55 -1.90 -10.71 -7.12
CA THR A 55 -1.51 -12.11 -7.02
C THR A 55 -0.07 -12.21 -6.57
N ASN A 56 0.35 -13.40 -6.15
CA ASN A 56 1.76 -13.68 -5.88
C ASN A 56 2.64 -13.39 -7.10
N GLU A 57 2.15 -13.66 -8.31
CA GLU A 57 2.86 -13.38 -9.56
C GLU A 57 3.15 -11.88 -9.73
N PHE A 58 2.23 -10.99 -9.36
CA PHE A 58 2.48 -9.55 -9.40
C PHE A 58 3.68 -9.16 -8.52
N LEU A 59 3.71 -9.66 -7.28
CA LEU A 59 4.78 -9.37 -6.32
C LEU A 59 6.12 -9.94 -6.76
N HIS A 60 6.13 -11.15 -7.32
CA HIS A 60 7.33 -11.78 -7.86
C HIS A 60 7.95 -11.02 -9.03
N ASN A 61 7.13 -10.30 -9.80
CA ASN A 61 7.58 -9.55 -10.96
C ASN A 61 7.89 -8.07 -10.64
N LEU A 62 7.87 -7.66 -9.37
CA LEU A 62 8.30 -6.31 -9.01
C LEU A 62 9.82 -6.17 -9.24
N PRO A 63 10.28 -5.02 -9.79
CA PRO A 63 11.71 -4.80 -10.03
C PRO A 63 12.51 -4.72 -8.72
N MET A 64 13.72 -5.29 -8.72
CA MET A 64 14.56 -5.44 -7.52
C MET A 64 14.93 -4.11 -6.83
N ASN A 65 15.10 -3.04 -7.62
CA ASN A 65 15.47 -1.71 -7.13
C ASN A 65 14.27 -0.83 -6.73
N LEU A 66 13.07 -1.42 -6.71
CA LEU A 66 11.85 -0.72 -6.34
C LEU A 66 11.89 -0.29 -4.88
N LYS A 67 11.78 1.01 -4.64
CA LYS A 67 11.77 1.61 -3.30
C LYS A 67 10.37 2.00 -2.85
N LEU A 68 9.52 2.43 -3.78
CA LEU A 68 8.14 2.84 -3.49
C LEU A 68 7.18 2.07 -4.38
N LEU A 69 6.22 1.40 -3.74
CA LEU A 69 5.08 0.78 -4.39
C LEU A 69 3.80 1.46 -3.90
N ASN A 70 3.01 1.99 -4.82
CA ASN A 70 1.69 2.52 -4.53
C ASN A 70 0.65 1.76 -5.35
N ILE A 71 -0.18 0.98 -4.65
CA ILE A 71 -1.22 0.15 -5.26
C ILE A 71 -2.64 0.71 -5.09
N THR A 72 -2.75 1.97 -4.70
CA THR A 72 -4.04 2.62 -4.49
C THR A 72 -4.69 3.05 -5.80
N ASP A 73 -6.01 2.91 -5.91
CA ASP A 73 -6.75 3.52 -7.02
C ASP A 73 -6.86 5.03 -6.82
N LEU A 74 -6.68 5.81 -7.89
CA LEU A 74 -6.96 7.24 -7.88
C LEU A 74 -8.46 7.53 -8.03
N ASN A 75 -9.22 6.57 -8.56
CA ASN A 75 -10.61 6.79 -8.95
C ASN A 75 -11.57 6.39 -7.82
N ILE A 76 -11.79 7.34 -6.90
CA ILE A 76 -12.66 7.23 -5.71
C ILE A 76 -14.09 6.77 -6.06
N MET A 77 -14.53 6.95 -7.31
CA MET A 77 -15.91 6.66 -7.74
C MET A 77 -16.21 5.17 -7.99
N ASN A 78 -15.22 4.27 -8.00
CA ASN A 78 -15.45 2.86 -8.33
C ASN A 78 -15.03 1.91 -7.21
N ARG A 79 -15.41 2.23 -5.96
CA ARG A 79 -15.21 1.40 -4.76
C ARG A 79 -15.85 0.00 -4.83
N ASN A 80 -16.60 -0.30 -5.89
CA ASN A 80 -17.26 -1.60 -6.13
C ASN A 80 -16.44 -2.56 -7.00
N LEU A 81 -15.23 -2.20 -7.41
CA LEU A 81 -14.30 -3.19 -7.96
C LEU A 81 -13.85 -4.10 -6.81
N MET A 82 -14.60 -5.18 -6.59
CA MET A 82 -14.12 -6.34 -5.83
C MET A 82 -12.85 -6.83 -6.51
N ILE A 83 -11.70 -6.37 -6.00
CA ILE A 83 -10.42 -6.91 -6.39
C ILE A 83 -10.41 -8.32 -5.82
N LYS A 84 -10.34 -9.31 -6.70
CA LYS A 84 -10.21 -10.71 -6.29
C LYS A 84 -8.77 -10.92 -5.81
N HIS A 85 -8.61 -11.51 -4.63
CA HIS A 85 -7.31 -11.82 -4.06
C HIS A 85 -7.05 -13.32 -4.17
N GLU A 86 -5.92 -13.68 -4.75
CA GLU A 86 -5.43 -15.06 -4.83
C GLU A 86 -3.97 -15.06 -4.39
N ILE A 87 -3.77 -14.76 -3.10
CA ILE A 87 -2.47 -14.69 -2.46
C ILE A 87 -2.31 -15.96 -1.61
N ASN A 88 -1.29 -16.75 -1.92
CA ASN A 88 -0.91 -17.89 -1.08
C ASN A 88 0.46 -17.60 -0.43
N PRO A 89 0.52 -17.34 0.88
CA PRO A 89 1.76 -16.97 1.56
C PRO A 89 2.83 -18.06 1.46
N SER A 90 2.40 -19.33 1.41
CA SER A 90 3.31 -20.49 1.34
C SER A 90 4.08 -20.61 0.02
N THR A 91 3.66 -19.89 -1.03
CA THR A 91 4.32 -19.90 -2.34
C THR A 91 5.13 -18.64 -2.63
N LEU A 92 5.12 -17.65 -1.72
CA LEU A 92 6.01 -16.49 -1.82
C LEU A 92 7.45 -16.91 -1.44
N ALA A 93 8.27 -17.21 -2.44
CA ALA A 93 9.72 -17.15 -2.28
C ALA A 93 10.11 -15.73 -1.83
N ARG A 94 10.98 -15.60 -0.82
CA ARG A 94 11.48 -14.32 -0.30
C ARG A 94 11.85 -13.40 -1.48
N SER A 95 11.09 -12.33 -1.66
CA SER A 95 11.41 -11.36 -2.68
C SER A 95 12.63 -10.57 -2.21
N ASN A 96 13.71 -10.52 -3.00
CA ASN A 96 14.89 -9.68 -2.73
C ASN A 96 14.61 -8.18 -3.02
N ILE A 97 13.38 -7.74 -2.79
CA ILE A 97 12.94 -6.38 -3.09
C ILE A 97 13.32 -5.50 -1.89
N SER A 98 13.99 -4.39 -2.18
CA SER A 98 14.37 -3.37 -1.20
C SER A 98 13.28 -2.31 -1.00
N LEU A 99 12.04 -2.78 -0.80
CA LEU A 99 10.89 -1.89 -0.67
C LEU A 99 10.99 -1.08 0.62
N LYS A 100 10.98 0.25 0.50
CA LYS A 100 11.03 1.17 1.64
C LYS A 100 9.66 1.74 1.98
N VAL A 101 8.86 2.05 0.96
CA VAL A 101 7.57 2.71 1.10
C VAL A 101 6.50 1.89 0.40
N LEU A 102 5.45 1.54 1.14
CA LEU A 102 4.25 0.92 0.59
C LEU A 102 3.04 1.83 0.80
N VAL A 103 2.24 2.02 -0.24
CA VAL A 103 0.97 2.76 -0.17
C VAL A 103 -0.17 1.85 -0.61
N ILE A 104 -1.13 1.61 0.28
CA ILE A 104 -2.29 0.72 0.05
C ILE A 104 -3.59 1.36 0.51
N ASP A 105 -4.72 0.92 -0.02
CA ASP A 105 -6.03 1.18 0.59
C ASP A 105 -6.24 0.22 1.77
N ALA A 106 -6.97 0.63 2.81
CA ALA A 106 -7.12 -0.15 4.04
C ALA A 106 -7.70 -1.56 3.82
N GLN A 107 -8.57 -1.72 2.81
CA GLN A 107 -9.12 -3.01 2.41
C GLN A 107 -8.07 -4.06 2.07
N PHE A 108 -6.88 -3.65 1.59
CA PHE A 108 -5.81 -4.57 1.23
C PHE A 108 -5.00 -5.04 2.42
N LEU A 109 -5.10 -4.38 3.58
CA LEU A 109 -4.25 -4.68 4.73
C LEU A 109 -4.40 -6.13 5.18
N TYR A 110 -5.62 -6.66 5.12
CA TYR A 110 -5.91 -8.06 5.44
C TYR A 110 -5.10 -9.02 4.55
N ASP A 111 -5.24 -8.89 3.23
CA ASP A 111 -4.58 -9.79 2.26
C ASP A 111 -3.06 -9.56 2.23
N PHE A 112 -2.63 -8.31 2.43
CA PHE A 112 -1.21 -7.95 2.41
C PHE A 112 -0.47 -8.32 3.67
N ASN A 113 -1.12 -8.55 4.81
CA ASN A 113 -0.37 -8.80 6.03
C ASN A 113 0.54 -10.03 5.90
N SER A 114 0.00 -11.11 5.32
CA SER A 114 0.79 -12.32 5.01
C SER A 114 1.97 -12.06 4.05
N ILE A 115 1.80 -11.15 3.10
CA ILE A 115 2.84 -10.71 2.16
C ILE A 115 3.87 -9.82 2.85
N LEU A 116 3.42 -8.90 3.70
CA LEU A 116 4.27 -7.96 4.42
C LEU A 116 5.20 -8.67 5.40
N LEU A 117 4.77 -9.82 5.94
CA LEU A 117 5.64 -10.73 6.69
C LEU A 117 6.69 -11.44 5.79
N SER A 118 6.44 -11.54 4.48
CA SER A 118 7.31 -12.24 3.51
C SER A 118 8.27 -11.32 2.75
N ILE A 119 8.00 -10.02 2.71
CA ILE A 119 8.88 -8.98 2.14
C ILE A 119 9.74 -8.43 3.30
N PRO A 120 11.02 -8.04 3.07
CA PRO A 120 11.76 -7.26 4.06
C PRO A 120 10.91 -6.05 4.50
N SER A 121 10.67 -5.93 5.80
CA SER A 121 9.68 -4.99 6.33
C SER A 121 9.87 -3.58 5.78
N PRO A 122 8.83 -2.96 5.19
CA PRO A 122 8.95 -1.59 4.70
C PRO A 122 9.23 -0.64 5.86
N GLU A 123 10.04 0.38 5.61
CA GLU A 123 10.31 1.46 6.56
C GLU A 123 9.02 2.28 6.80
N VAL A 124 8.25 2.52 5.73
CA VAL A 124 7.07 3.38 5.73
C VAL A 124 5.86 2.66 5.14
N LEU A 125 4.74 2.70 5.87
CA LEU A 125 3.44 2.25 5.37
C LEU A 125 2.48 3.44 5.36
N LYS A 126 1.92 3.75 4.18
CA LYS A 126 0.82 4.70 4.03
C LYS A 126 -0.46 3.95 3.70
N ILE A 127 -1.46 4.07 4.55
CA ILE A 127 -2.76 3.43 4.39
C ILE A 127 -3.80 4.49 4.07
N ARG A 128 -4.51 4.36 2.96
CA ARG A 128 -5.68 5.19 2.71
C ARG A 128 -6.86 4.67 3.51
N TYR A 129 -7.41 5.53 4.34
CA TYR A 129 -8.59 5.26 5.13
C TYR A 129 -9.80 4.93 4.25
N SER A 130 -10.45 3.82 4.55
CA SER A 130 -11.72 3.43 3.96
C SER A 130 -12.54 2.67 5.01
N GLN A 131 -13.76 3.12 5.28
CA GLN A 131 -14.70 2.36 6.09
C GLN A 131 -15.65 1.52 5.22
N PRO A 132 -16.13 0.39 5.75
CA PRO A 132 -15.63 -0.34 6.93
C PRO A 132 -14.41 -1.22 6.59
N ILE A 133 -13.53 -1.52 7.56
CA ILE A 133 -12.58 -2.64 7.42
C ILE A 133 -13.29 -3.91 7.90
N ASN A 134 -13.19 -4.98 7.11
CA ASN A 134 -13.57 -6.31 7.58
C ASN A 134 -12.37 -6.91 8.31
N ILE A 135 -12.33 -6.80 9.64
CA ILE A 135 -11.21 -7.28 10.45
C ILE A 135 -11.39 -8.77 10.69
N ASN A 136 -10.44 -9.57 10.22
CA ASN A 136 -10.35 -10.95 10.67
C ASN A 136 -9.49 -11.01 11.93
N LEU A 137 -10.15 -11.18 13.08
CA LEU A 137 -9.52 -11.30 14.39
C LEU A 137 -8.88 -12.68 14.62
N GLN A 138 -8.98 -13.62 13.68
CA GLN A 138 -8.33 -14.93 13.81
C GLN A 138 -6.82 -14.82 13.62
N ALA A 139 -6.17 -14.50 14.75
CA ALA A 139 -4.86 -14.94 15.17
C ALA A 139 -3.72 -14.74 14.17
N GLN A 140 -3.11 -13.55 14.23
CA GLN A 140 -1.72 -13.41 13.81
C GLN A 140 -0.82 -13.32 15.04
N ARG A 141 0.22 -14.18 15.07
CA ARG A 141 1.25 -14.16 16.12
C ARG A 141 2.30 -13.09 15.87
N ASP A 142 2.50 -12.71 14.61
CA ASP A 142 3.54 -11.78 14.19
C ASP A 142 2.91 -10.49 13.66
N LYS A 143 3.36 -9.35 14.20
CA LYS A 143 2.95 -8.02 13.76
C LYS A 143 3.98 -7.45 12.80
N ILE A 144 3.52 -6.66 11.84
CA ILE A 144 4.38 -5.91 10.93
C ILE A 144 5.13 -4.86 11.73
N ARG A 145 6.46 -4.89 11.67
CA ARG A 145 7.33 -3.87 12.25
C ARG A 145 7.70 -2.86 11.17
N LEU A 146 7.54 -1.58 11.43
CA LEU A 146 7.84 -0.49 10.50
C LEU A 146 8.16 0.79 11.28
N GLN A 147 8.81 1.77 10.66
CA GLN A 147 9.24 3.00 11.32
C GLN A 147 8.17 4.10 11.28
N GLU A 148 7.50 4.28 10.13
CA GLU A 148 6.50 5.34 9.96
C GLU A 148 5.17 4.84 9.39
N LEU A 149 4.08 5.12 10.10
CA LEU A 149 2.71 4.84 9.68
C LEU A 149 1.98 6.14 9.34
N PHE A 150 1.52 6.26 8.11
CA PHE A 150 0.70 7.38 7.64
C PHE A 150 -0.70 6.92 7.29
N ILE A 151 -1.72 7.55 7.86
CA ILE A 151 -3.12 7.27 7.55
C ILE A 151 -3.66 8.42 6.71
N GLU A 152 -3.95 8.15 5.45
CA GLU A 152 -4.50 9.12 4.50
C GLU A 152 -6.02 9.24 4.65
N CYS A 153 -6.49 10.42 5.06
CA CYS A 153 -7.89 10.74 5.30
C CYS A 153 -8.23 12.17 4.81
N SER A 154 -9.51 12.56 4.86
CA SER A 154 -9.93 13.90 4.48
C SER A 154 -9.55 14.96 5.53
N ASP A 155 -9.53 16.22 5.12
CA ASP A 155 -9.29 17.35 6.04
C ASP A 155 -10.32 17.41 7.17
N ASP A 156 -11.58 17.15 6.83
CA ASP A 156 -12.68 17.13 7.80
C ASP A 156 -12.46 16.04 8.86
N GLN A 157 -12.05 14.83 8.43
CA GLN A 157 -11.73 13.73 9.34
C GLN A 157 -10.57 14.06 10.28
N ILE A 158 -9.54 14.75 9.78
CA ILE A 158 -8.42 15.21 10.61
C ILE A 158 -8.90 16.26 11.62
N ASN A 159 -9.75 17.19 11.20
CA ASN A 159 -10.28 18.25 12.07
C ASN A 159 -11.21 17.68 13.15
N GLU A 160 -12.08 16.73 12.80
CA GLU A 160 -12.92 15.98 13.74
C GLU A 160 -12.08 15.23 14.78
N TYR A 161 -11.01 14.57 14.33
CA TYR A 161 -10.06 13.89 15.21
C TYR A 161 -9.38 14.86 16.18
N LYS A 162 -8.89 16.01 15.70
CA LYS A 162 -8.30 17.07 16.55
C LYS A 162 -9.31 17.57 17.59
N ALA A 163 -10.56 17.78 17.18
CA ALA A 163 -11.63 18.27 18.03
C ALA A 163 -12.17 17.22 19.01
N ARG A 164 -11.77 15.94 18.87
CA ARG A 164 -12.35 14.78 19.58
C ARG A 164 -13.88 14.69 19.44
N SER A 165 -14.42 15.24 18.36
CA SER A 165 -15.85 15.26 18.06
C SER A 165 -16.13 14.18 17.03
N HIS A 166 -16.93 13.16 17.39
CA HIS A 166 -17.37 12.08 16.48
C HIS A 166 -16.24 11.28 15.80
N ALA A 167 -15.00 11.36 16.27
CA ALA A 167 -13.85 10.67 15.71
C ALA A 167 -13.74 9.16 16.05
N PHE A 168 -14.81 8.55 16.59
CA PHE A 168 -14.84 7.14 17.00
C PHE A 168 -14.39 6.23 15.86
N ASP A 169 -14.90 6.52 14.68
CA ASP A 169 -14.63 5.82 13.42
C ASP A 169 -13.16 5.78 12.99
N LEU A 170 -12.39 6.82 13.31
CA LEU A 170 -10.95 6.88 13.00
C LEU A 170 -10.12 6.29 14.14
N VAL A 171 -10.54 6.50 15.39
CA VAL A 171 -9.91 5.92 16.58
C VAL A 171 -9.99 4.40 16.53
N ASP A 172 -11.18 3.86 16.29
CA ASP A 172 -11.43 2.42 16.18
C ASP A 172 -10.59 1.83 15.06
N PHE A 173 -10.58 2.47 13.88
CA PHE A 173 -9.71 2.08 12.78
C PHE A 173 -8.22 2.03 13.17
N ILE A 174 -7.70 3.03 13.87
CA ILE A 174 -6.29 3.04 14.32
C ILE A 174 -6.04 1.90 15.31
N GLN A 175 -6.99 1.60 16.19
CA GLN A 175 -6.90 0.47 17.12
C GLN A 175 -6.91 -0.86 16.38
N ASP A 176 -7.71 -0.99 15.33
CA ASP A 176 -7.74 -2.18 14.47
C ASP A 176 -6.41 -2.38 13.74
N LEU A 177 -5.75 -1.29 13.31
CA LEU A 177 -4.41 -1.38 12.74
C LEU A 177 -3.38 -1.94 13.73
N ALA A 178 -3.54 -1.68 15.03
CA ALA A 178 -2.63 -2.20 16.05
C ALA A 178 -2.70 -3.73 16.20
N VAL A 179 -3.72 -4.38 15.64
CA VAL A 179 -3.79 -5.85 15.52
C VAL A 179 -2.74 -6.36 14.53
N TYR A 180 -2.46 -5.61 13.47
CA TYR A 180 -1.58 -6.01 12.38
C TYR A 180 -0.18 -5.39 12.46
N ILE A 181 -0.05 -4.22 13.09
CA ILE A 181 1.18 -3.42 13.12
C ILE A 181 1.69 -3.30 14.56
N ASP A 182 2.99 -3.47 14.75
CA ASP A 182 3.64 -3.27 16.03
C ASP A 182 3.87 -1.77 16.28
N PHE A 183 2.91 -1.15 16.96
CA PHE A 183 2.97 0.28 17.29
C PHE A 183 4.14 0.65 18.20
N THR A 184 4.73 -0.32 18.91
CA THR A 184 5.92 -0.05 19.75
C THR A 184 7.18 0.15 18.92
N SER A 185 7.16 -0.30 17.66
CA SER A 185 8.26 -0.11 16.70
C SER A 185 8.17 1.20 15.91
N LEU A 186 7.05 1.93 16.00
CA LEU A 186 6.83 3.16 15.25
C LEU A 186 7.63 4.32 15.86
N GLU A 187 8.41 4.99 15.03
CA GLU A 187 8.98 6.30 15.31
C GLU A 187 7.95 7.41 15.05
N ARG A 188 7.03 7.19 14.09
CA ARG A 188 6.00 8.17 13.73
C ARG A 188 4.68 7.49 13.35
N LEU A 189 3.59 7.99 13.94
CA LEU A 189 2.22 7.77 13.49
C LEU A 189 1.62 9.12 13.13
N ALA A 190 1.03 9.26 11.94
CA ALA A 190 0.38 10.51 11.56
C ALA A 190 -0.85 10.33 10.68
N LEU A 191 -1.84 11.21 10.87
CA LEU A 191 -2.89 11.44 9.90
C LEU A 191 -2.39 12.42 8.86
N VAL A 192 -2.66 12.14 7.59
CA VAL A 192 -2.22 12.98 6.48
C VAL A 192 -3.36 13.20 5.49
N SER A 193 -3.43 14.39 4.95
CA SER A 193 -4.26 14.74 3.81
C SER A 193 -3.40 15.47 2.77
N ILE A 194 -4.04 16.06 1.77
CA ILE A 194 -3.36 16.91 0.80
C ILE A 194 -2.89 18.23 1.45
N SER A 195 -3.66 18.77 2.41
CA SER A 195 -3.45 20.13 2.92
C SER A 195 -2.85 20.18 4.33
N GLN A 196 -2.94 19.08 5.10
CA GLN A 196 -2.47 19.05 6.48
C GLN A 196 -1.98 17.66 6.91
N SER A 197 -1.24 17.65 8.01
CA SER A 197 -0.84 16.44 8.72
C SER A 197 -0.89 16.67 10.22
N VAL A 198 -1.07 15.58 10.96
CA VAL A 198 -1.10 15.58 12.42
C VAL A 198 -0.36 14.36 12.92
N ILE A 199 0.61 14.57 13.80
CA ILE A 199 1.33 13.48 14.46
C ILE A 199 0.51 13.01 15.66
N ILE A 200 0.40 11.70 15.81
CA ILE A 200 -0.32 11.04 16.89
C ILE A 200 0.69 10.25 17.73
N ASP A 201 0.51 10.31 19.05
CA ASP A 201 1.17 9.41 19.98
C ASP A 201 0.56 8.00 19.86
N ALA A 202 1.35 7.03 19.44
CA ALA A 202 0.86 5.68 19.14
C ALA A 202 0.33 4.92 20.37
N ALA A 203 0.72 5.30 21.59
CA ALA A 203 0.27 4.65 22.82
C ALA A 203 -1.07 5.21 23.33
N THR A 204 -1.26 6.51 23.20
CA THR A 204 -2.42 7.23 23.75
C THR A 204 -3.45 7.62 22.70
N LEU A 205 -3.09 7.53 21.42
CA LEU A 205 -3.86 8.02 20.28
C LEU A 205 -4.26 9.50 20.45
N THR A 206 -3.36 10.30 21.02
CA THR A 206 -3.55 11.74 21.17
C THR A 206 -2.64 12.51 20.23
N VAL A 207 -3.09 13.69 19.81
CA VAL A 207 -2.29 14.58 18.95
C VAL A 207 -1.06 15.08 19.71
N ILE A 208 0.11 14.89 19.11
CA ILE A 208 1.37 15.49 19.58
C ILE A 208 1.45 16.91 19.02
N LYS A 209 1.73 17.89 19.91
CA LYS A 209 1.94 19.30 19.53
C LYS A 209 3.30 19.53 18.92
#